data_AF-A0AA37ND32-F1
#
_entry.id   AF-A0AA37ND32-F1
#
_cell.length_a   1.000
_cell.length_b   1.000
_cell.length_c   1.000
_cell.angle_alpha   90.00
_cell.angle_beta   90.00
_cell.angle_gamma   90.00
#
_symmetry.space_group_name_H-M   'P 1'
#
loop_
_entity.id
_entity.type
_entity.pdbx_description
1 polymer ?
#
loop_
_entity_poly.entity_id
_entity_poly.type
_entity_poly.pdbx_seq_one_letter_code
_entity_poly.pdbx_strand_id
1 'polypeptide(L)' 'MEEAGKLLEEPTVNVKEIGKAVGYADSNYFAKVFKRTTGQSPTEYRMAIFQRT' A
#
# COMPACT_ATOMS: atom_id res chain seq x y z
N MET A 1 6.36 -6.82 -3.25
CA MET A 1 5.88 -5.41 -3.30
C MET A 1 4.92 -5.17 -4.45
N GLU A 2 5.04 -5.89 -5.57
CA GLU A 2 4.03 -5.87 -6.63
C GLU A 2 2.62 -6.24 -6.16
N GLU A 3 2.46 -7.27 -5.32
CA GLU A 3 1.14 -7.65 -4.79
C GLU A 3 0.51 -6.57 -3.91
N ALA A 4 1.33 -5.88 -3.10
CA ALA A 4 0.87 -4.75 -2.29
C ALA A 4 0.38 -3.59 -3.16
N GLY A 5 1.00 -3.35 -4.32
CA GLY A 5 0.56 -2.36 -5.31
C GLY A 5 -0.80 -2.71 -5.89
N LYS A 6 -1.00 -3.95 -6.31
CA LYS A 6 -2.29 -4.45 -6.86
C LYS A 6 -3.43 -4.35 -5.84
N LEU A 7 -3.16 -4.67 -4.58
CA LEU A 7 -4.16 -4.55 -3.50
C LEU A 7 -4.50 -3.08 -3.17
N LEU A 8 -3.62 -2.13 -3.49
CA LEU A 8 -3.88 -0.69 -3.31
C LEU A 8 -4.74 -0.10 -4.44
N GLU A 9 -4.87 -0.79 -5.58
CA GLU A 9 -5.79 -0.44 -6.66
C GLU A 9 -7.24 -0.78 -6.31
N GLU A 10 -7.45 -1.74 -5.40
CA GLU A 10 -8.78 -2.11 -4.90
C GLU A 10 -9.30 -1.05 -3.89
N PRO A 11 -10.39 -0.33 -4.20
CA PRO A 11 -10.93 0.71 -3.30
C PRO A 11 -11.47 0.15 -1.97
N THR A 12 -11.77 -1.14 -1.94
CA THR A 12 -12.37 -1.84 -0.78
C THR A 12 -11.35 -2.22 0.28
N VAL A 13 -10.06 -2.32 -0.07
CA VAL A 13 -9.05 -2.85 0.85
C VAL A 13 -8.39 -1.72 1.64
N ASN A 14 -8.34 -1.87 2.96
CA ASN A 14 -7.72 -0.88 3.85
C ASN A 14 -6.20 -1.04 3.86
N VAL A 15 -5.44 0.05 3.81
CA VAL A 15 -3.97 0.05 3.82
C VAL A 15 -3.38 -0.74 4.99
N LYS A 16 -4.04 -0.74 6.16
CA LYS A 16 -3.64 -1.56 7.32
C LYS A 16 -3.75 -3.06 7.04
N GLU A 17 -4.81 -3.47 6.36
CA GLU A 17 -5.09 -4.88 6.05
C GLU A 17 -4.19 -5.37 4.91
N ILE A 18 -3.80 -4.50 3.98
CA ILE A 18 -2.81 -4.82 2.92
C ILE A 18 -1.47 -5.24 3.54
N GLY A 19 -1.01 -4.52 4.56
CA GLY A 19 0.21 -4.89 5.28
C GLY A 19 0.15 -6.32 5.81
N LYS A 20 -0.97 -6.71 6.45
CA LYS A 20 -1.17 -8.08 6.93
C LYS A 20 -1.28 -9.09 5.79
N ALA A 21 -2.02 -8.75 4.72
CA ALA A 21 -2.25 -9.61 3.57
C ALA A 21 -0.93 -9.96 2.84
N VAL A 22 0.01 -9.02 2.81
CA VAL A 22 1.34 -9.22 2.18
C VAL A 22 2.41 -9.72 3.17
N GLY A 23 2.01 -10.19 4.35
CA GLY A 23 2.88 -10.88 5.31
C GLY A 23 3.59 -9.98 6.34
N TYR A 24 3.19 -8.71 6.47
CA TYR A 24 3.71 -7.80 7.49
C TYR A 24 2.77 -7.71 8.69
N ALA A 25 3.28 -8.10 9.87
CA ALA A 25 2.55 -7.96 11.13
C ALA A 25 2.34 -6.48 11.51
N ASP A 26 3.32 -5.63 11.22
CA ASP A 26 3.31 -4.21 11.53
C ASP A 26 3.01 -3.35 10.30
N SER A 27 1.83 -2.74 10.25
CA SER A 27 1.45 -1.81 9.19
C SER A 27 2.39 -0.60 9.07
N ASN A 28 2.97 -0.15 10.19
CA ASN A 28 3.96 0.94 10.20
C ASN A 28 5.28 0.51 9.56
N TYR A 29 5.72 -0.73 9.79
CA TYR A 29 6.91 -1.26 9.16
C TYR A 29 6.68 -1.47 7.67
N PHE A 30 5.53 -2.04 7.29
CA PHE A 30 5.10 -2.13 5.90
C PHE A 30 5.11 -0.76 5.21
N ALA A 31 4.52 0.27 5.81
CA ALA A 31 4.48 1.61 5.21
C ALA A 31 5.88 2.19 4.97
N LYS A 32 6.83 1.96 5.88
CA LYS A 32 8.23 2.38 5.72
C LYS A 32 8.93 1.63 4.59
N VAL A 33 8.76 0.31 4.53
CA VAL A 33 9.34 -0.53 3.47
C VAL A 33 8.71 -0.17 2.12
N PHE A 34 7.39 0.00 2.07
CA PHE A 34 6.65 0.43 0.90
C PHE A 34 7.14 1.76 0.37
N LYS A 35 7.22 2.78 1.22
CA LYS A 35 7.77 4.08 0.82
C LYS A 35 9.19 3.99 0.32
N ARG A 36 10.05 3.15 0.91
CA ARG A 36 11.42 2.94 0.40
C ARG A 36 11.46 2.24 -0.96
N THR A 37 10.54 1.32 -1.22
CA THR A 37 10.52 0.57 -2.49
C THR A 37 9.83 1.33 -3.61
N THR A 38 8.69 1.98 -3.35
CA THR A 38 7.87 2.66 -4.37
C THR A 38 8.06 4.18 -4.41
N GLY A 39 8.80 4.74 -3.44
CA GLY A 39 9.04 6.18 -3.31
C GLY A 39 7.90 6.95 -2.63
N GLN A 40 6.74 6.33 -2.39
CA GLN A 40 5.55 6.97 -1.83
C GLN A 40 4.94 6.10 -0.73
N SER A 41 4.32 6.72 0.30
CA SER A 41 3.59 5.94 1.31
C SER A 41 2.41 5.20 0.65
N PRO A 42 1.98 4.04 1.16
CA PRO A 42 0.87 3.28 0.55
C PRO A 42 -0.43 4.11 0.45
N THR A 43 -0.69 5.02 1.39
CA THR A 43 -1.80 5.99 1.29
C THR A 43 -1.61 6.98 0.14
N GLU A 44 -0.41 7.53 -0.04
CA GLU A 44 -0.09 8.46 -1.13
C GLU A 44 -0.21 7.76 -2.49
N TYR A 45 0.32 6.54 -2.58
CA TYR A 45 0.22 5.69 -3.76
C TYR A 45 -1.24 5.42 -4.13
N ARG A 46 -2.08 5.08 -3.15
CA ARG A 46 -3.52 4.93 -3.32
C ARG A 46 -4.17 6.21 -3.84
N MET A 47 -3.89 7.35 -3.22
CA MET A 47 -4.44 8.63 -3.67
C MET A 47 -4.01 8.97 -5.10
N ALA A 48 -2.77 8.69 -5.48
CA ALA A 48 -2.26 8.91 -6.83
C ALA A 48 -2.96 8.03 -7.88
N ILE A 49 -3.36 6.80 -7.53
CA ILE A 49 -4.18 5.93 -8.40
C ILE A 49 -5.56 6.54 -8.62
N PHE A 50 -6.27 6.90 -7.54
CA PHE A 50 -7.64 7.43 -7.62
C PHE A 50 -7.74 8.84 -8.19
N GLN A 51 -6.69 9.67 -8.10
CA GLN A 51 -6.67 10.99 -8.74
C GLN A 51 -6.40 10.95 -10.26
N ARG A 52 -6.02 9.79 -10.81
CA ARG A 52 -5.72 9.61 -12.23
C ARG A 52 -6.90 9.04 -13.05
N THR A 53 -8.00 8.71 -12.39
CA THR A 53 -9.24 8.19 -13.00
C THR A 53 -10.30 9.28 -12.97
#